data_AF-A0A098TKY9-F1
#
_entry.id   AF-A0A098TKY9-F1
#
_cell.length_a   1.000
_cell.length_b   1.000
_cell.length_c   1.000
_cell.angle_alpha   90.00
_cell.angle_beta   90.00
_cell.angle_gamma   90.00
#
_symmetry.space_group_name_H-M   'P 1'
#
loop_
_entity.id
_entity.type
_entity.pdbx_description
1 polymer ?
#
loop_
_entity_poly.entity_id
_entity_poly.type
_entity_poly.pdbx_seq_one_letter_code
_entity_poly.pdbx_strand_id
1 'polypeptide(L)'
;MKPRGTIRLVLPDLEKLCKEYISQREIKNHDQADFLILELIDQCVRTQAGGFLDSYYGYLKSNPEKHAPMIEYVRFRTGENLKLDTFDTNNSLSSKILKKLKDPIDLVMSIERKLSSVWIRVVSLLMPSAFREQNISFASIGEKHAWMWDFYTLSCQLENAGFKNIERLNFNTTHILGFPLIPLDIDNENIPRKGEGSMYIEATK
;
A
#
# COMPACT_ATOMS: atom_id res chain seq x y z
N MET A 1 6.05 24.39 4.97
CA MET A 1 6.98 23.98 3.89
C MET A 1 7.94 25.12 3.63
N LYS A 2 9.17 24.83 3.18
CA LYS A 2 10.04 25.87 2.64
C LYS A 2 9.35 26.52 1.43
N PRO A 3 9.50 27.84 1.19
CA PRO A 3 9.05 28.45 -0.05
C PRO A 3 9.63 27.70 -1.26
N ARG A 4 8.83 27.44 -2.30
CA ARG A 4 9.22 26.64 -3.50
C ARG A 4 9.50 25.17 -3.22
N GLY A 5 8.80 24.60 -2.24
CA GLY A 5 8.93 23.19 -1.90
C GLY A 5 8.21 22.31 -2.94
N THR A 6 8.92 21.37 -3.55
CA THR A 6 8.33 20.33 -4.40
C THR A 6 7.97 19.12 -3.56
N ILE A 7 6.76 18.59 -3.75
CA ILE A 7 6.32 17.30 -3.20
C ILE A 7 6.28 16.26 -4.30
N ARG A 8 6.55 15.00 -3.93
CA ARG A 8 6.33 13.82 -4.76
C ARG A 8 5.31 12.92 -4.06
N LEU A 9 4.23 12.62 -4.76
CA LEU A 9 3.14 11.78 -4.28
C LEU A 9 3.14 10.47 -5.07
N VAL A 10 3.07 9.35 -4.35
CA VAL A 10 2.94 8.01 -4.92
C VAL A 10 1.69 7.38 -4.31
N LEU A 11 0.71 7.09 -5.16
CA LEU A 11 -0.61 6.63 -4.72
C LEU A 11 -1.27 5.77 -5.81
N PRO A 12 -2.28 4.95 -5.47
CA PRO A 12 -3.04 4.20 -6.46
C PRO A 12 -3.69 5.13 -7.50
N ASP A 13 -3.69 4.69 -8.76
CA ASP A 13 -4.34 5.37 -9.86
C ASP A 13 -5.74 4.79 -10.09
N LEU A 14 -6.77 5.54 -9.66
CA LEU A 14 -8.16 5.12 -9.81
C LEU A 14 -8.57 4.96 -11.28
N GLU A 15 -8.12 5.85 -12.16
CA GLU A 15 -8.47 5.81 -13.58
C GLU A 15 -7.87 4.56 -14.24
N LYS A 16 -6.59 4.26 -13.96
CA LYS A 16 -5.92 3.06 -14.45
C LYS A 16 -6.60 1.80 -13.90
N LEU A 17 -6.95 1.77 -12.61
CA LEU A 17 -7.67 0.65 -11.99
C LEU A 17 -9.01 0.39 -12.68
N CYS A 18 -9.83 1.42 -12.89
CA CYS A 18 -11.13 1.28 -13.54
C CYS A 18 -11.02 0.82 -14.99
N LYS A 19 -10.07 1.39 -15.75
CA LYS A 19 -9.81 0.98 -17.14
C LYS A 19 -9.38 -0.47 -17.24
N GLU A 20 -8.47 -0.89 -16.37
CA GLU A 20 -7.99 -2.27 -16.32
C GLU A 20 -9.11 -3.23 -15.90
N TYR A 21 -9.95 -2.85 -14.93
CA TYR A 21 -11.10 -3.64 -14.53
C TYR A 21 -12.03 -3.93 -15.71
N ILE A 22 -12.40 -2.89 -16.46
CA ILE A 22 -13.26 -3.03 -17.65
C ILE A 22 -12.57 -3.93 -18.68
N SER A 23 -11.30 -3.68 -18.98
CA SER A 23 -10.54 -4.47 -19.95
C SER A 23 -10.47 -5.96 -19.59
N GLN A 24 -10.19 -6.29 -18.32
CA GLN A 24 -10.12 -7.67 -17.85
C GLN A 24 -11.49 -8.37 -17.94
N ARG A 25 -12.58 -7.65 -17.70
CA ARG A 25 -13.95 -8.17 -17.90
C ARG A 25 -14.26 -8.44 -19.37
N GLU A 26 -13.87 -7.54 -20.26
CA GLU A 26 -14.11 -7.68 -21.72
C GLU A 26 -13.40 -8.91 -22.29
N ILE A 27 -12.18 -9.21 -21.84
CA ILE A 27 -11.43 -10.40 -22.26
C ILE A 27 -11.81 -11.68 -21.47
N LYS A 28 -12.85 -11.62 -20.64
CA LYS A 28 -13.35 -12.73 -19.77
C LYS A 28 -12.31 -13.27 -18.77
N ASN A 29 -11.34 -12.44 -18.39
CA ASN A 29 -10.41 -12.75 -17.31
C ASN A 29 -11.01 -12.31 -15.97
N HIS A 30 -11.99 -13.10 -15.51
CA HIS A 30 -12.79 -12.73 -14.34
C HIS A 30 -11.99 -12.70 -13.05
N ASP A 31 -11.00 -13.59 -12.89
CA ASP A 31 -10.18 -13.66 -11.68
C ASP A 31 -9.38 -12.37 -11.45
N GLN A 32 -8.75 -11.82 -12.49
CA GLN A 32 -8.01 -10.55 -12.37
C GLN A 32 -8.94 -9.38 -12.13
N ALA A 33 -10.08 -9.33 -12.81
CA ALA A 33 -11.07 -8.30 -12.58
C ALA A 33 -11.69 -8.37 -11.16
N ASP A 34 -11.87 -9.56 -10.58
CA ASP A 34 -12.30 -9.73 -9.19
C ASP A 34 -11.22 -9.23 -8.21
N PHE A 35 -9.94 -9.51 -8.51
CA PHE A 35 -8.82 -8.97 -7.73
C PHE A 35 -8.79 -7.43 -7.75
N LEU A 36 -9.09 -6.79 -8.88
CA LEU A 36 -9.13 -5.33 -9.00
C LEU A 36 -10.22 -4.70 -8.12
N ILE A 37 -11.38 -5.35 -8.04
CA ILE A 37 -12.45 -4.93 -7.14
C ILE A 37 -12.03 -5.15 -5.68
N LEU A 38 -11.41 -6.29 -5.38
CA LEU A 38 -10.88 -6.57 -4.05
C LEU A 38 -9.88 -5.48 -3.62
N GLU A 39 -8.93 -5.14 -4.49
CA GLU A 39 -7.93 -4.09 -4.25
C GLU A 39 -8.60 -2.74 -3.96
N LEU A 40 -9.51 -2.30 -4.82
CA LEU A 40 -10.19 -1.01 -4.70
C LEU A 40 -11.00 -0.91 -3.39
N ILE A 41 -11.84 -1.92 -3.14
CA ILE A 41 -12.74 -1.92 -1.98
C ILE A 41 -11.93 -2.05 -0.69
N ASP A 42 -10.99 -2.98 -0.65
CA ASP A 42 -10.19 -3.22 0.56
C ASP A 42 -9.38 -1.98 0.97
N GLN A 43 -8.84 -1.22 0.01
CA GLN A 43 -8.19 0.07 0.30
C GLN A 43 -9.15 1.08 0.94
N CYS A 44 -10.42 1.10 0.55
CA CYS A 44 -11.38 2.10 1.03
C CYS A 44 -12.06 1.72 2.35
N VAL A 45 -12.34 0.44 2.57
CA VAL A 45 -13.24 0.00 3.66
C VAL A 45 -12.58 -0.84 4.75
N ARG A 46 -11.31 -1.25 4.60
CA ARG A 46 -10.65 -2.10 5.61
C ARG A 46 -10.70 -1.50 7.01
N THR A 47 -10.90 -2.37 7.99
CA THR A 47 -10.90 -2.04 9.43
C THR A 47 -9.88 -2.87 10.20
N GLN A 48 -9.10 -3.71 9.52
CA GLN A 48 -8.07 -4.57 10.11
C GLN A 48 -6.77 -4.43 9.31
N ALA A 49 -5.64 -4.66 9.97
CA ALA A 49 -4.34 -4.66 9.30
C ALA A 49 -4.29 -5.74 8.21
N GLY A 50 -3.71 -5.41 7.06
CA GLY A 50 -3.66 -6.30 5.88
C GLY A 50 -4.99 -6.51 5.14
N GLY A 51 -6.13 -6.34 5.80
CA GLY A 51 -7.46 -6.44 5.19
C GLY A 51 -7.75 -7.82 4.57
N PHE A 52 -8.67 -7.85 3.61
CA PHE A 52 -8.95 -9.05 2.81
C PHE A 52 -7.84 -9.39 1.82
N LEU A 53 -7.03 -8.40 1.40
CA LEU A 53 -5.89 -8.63 0.52
C LEU A 53 -4.88 -9.60 1.17
N ASP A 54 -4.58 -9.44 2.46
CA ASP A 54 -3.67 -10.35 3.16
C ASP A 54 -4.20 -11.80 3.19
N SER A 55 -5.52 -11.97 3.42
CA SER A 55 -6.16 -13.28 3.35
C SER A 55 -6.10 -13.89 1.94
N TYR A 56 -6.31 -13.06 0.92
CA TYR A 56 -6.22 -13.47 -0.48
C TYR A 56 -4.78 -13.84 -0.86
N TYR A 57 -3.78 -13.07 -0.42
CA TYR A 57 -2.37 -13.39 -0.62
C TYR A 57 -2.00 -14.71 0.08
N GLY A 58 -2.51 -14.95 1.29
CA GLY A 58 -2.38 -16.25 1.98
C GLY A 58 -2.96 -17.41 1.17
N TYR A 59 -4.14 -17.21 0.57
CA TYR A 59 -4.74 -18.20 -0.35
C TYR A 59 -3.86 -18.47 -1.57
N LEU A 60 -3.34 -17.44 -2.24
CA LEU A 60 -2.43 -17.63 -3.39
C LEU A 60 -1.14 -18.37 -2.99
N LYS A 61 -0.56 -18.02 -1.83
CA LYS A 61 0.63 -18.66 -1.27
C LYS A 61 0.42 -20.12 -0.88
N SER A 62 -0.82 -20.55 -0.60
CA SER A 62 -1.12 -21.93 -0.21
C SER A 62 -0.83 -22.95 -1.32
N ASN A 63 -0.95 -22.55 -2.59
CA ASN A 63 -0.72 -23.39 -3.77
C ASN A 63 -0.06 -22.56 -4.90
N PRO A 64 1.22 -22.20 -4.76
CA PRO A 64 1.85 -21.19 -5.61
C PRO A 64 1.98 -21.62 -7.07
N GLU A 65 2.10 -22.92 -7.35
CA GLU A 65 2.15 -23.45 -8.73
C GLU A 65 0.80 -23.28 -9.43
N LYS A 66 -0.30 -23.62 -8.74
CA LYS A 66 -1.66 -23.46 -9.26
C LYS A 66 -2.01 -21.99 -9.50
N HIS A 67 -1.52 -21.10 -8.63
CA HIS A 67 -1.82 -19.67 -8.66
C HIS A 67 -0.72 -18.83 -9.32
N ALA A 68 0.24 -19.45 -10.01
CA ALA A 68 1.40 -18.75 -10.57
C ALA A 68 1.03 -17.55 -11.47
N PRO A 69 0.03 -17.64 -12.37
CA PRO A 69 -0.37 -16.49 -13.20
C PRO A 69 -0.93 -15.33 -12.37
N MET A 70 -1.72 -15.62 -11.32
CA MET A 70 -2.28 -14.60 -10.44
C MET A 70 -1.21 -13.99 -9.54
N ILE A 71 -0.25 -14.78 -9.04
CA ILE A 71 0.88 -14.28 -8.24
C ILE A 71 1.73 -13.30 -9.05
N GLU A 72 2.01 -13.63 -10.32
CA GLU A 72 2.75 -12.73 -11.21
C GLU A 72 1.97 -11.45 -11.49
N TYR A 73 0.66 -11.56 -11.71
CA TYR A 73 -0.22 -10.41 -11.88
C TYR A 73 -0.26 -9.50 -10.64
N VAL A 74 -0.38 -10.07 -9.44
CA VAL A 74 -0.31 -9.32 -8.18
C VAL A 74 1.02 -8.57 -8.08
N ARG A 75 2.15 -9.24 -8.34
CA ARG A 75 3.48 -8.61 -8.31
C ARG A 75 3.58 -7.45 -9.30
N PHE A 76 3.17 -7.68 -10.55
CA PHE A 76 3.16 -6.65 -11.59
C PHE A 76 2.34 -5.42 -11.16
N ARG A 77 1.16 -5.68 -10.58
CA ARG A 77 0.20 -4.64 -10.28
C ARG A 77 0.51 -3.85 -9.00
N THR A 78 0.80 -4.54 -7.90
CA THR A 78 0.95 -3.92 -6.57
C THR A 78 2.40 -3.79 -6.13
N GLY A 79 3.32 -4.48 -6.81
CA GLY A 79 4.72 -4.62 -6.41
C GLY A 79 4.96 -5.71 -5.36
N GLU A 80 3.91 -6.35 -4.83
CA GLU A 80 4.04 -7.35 -3.76
C GLU A 80 4.64 -8.66 -4.28
N ASN A 81 5.79 -9.05 -3.72
CA ASN A 81 6.47 -10.28 -4.13
C ASN A 81 6.09 -11.47 -3.24
N LEU A 82 4.98 -12.13 -3.60
CA LEU A 82 4.47 -13.27 -2.84
C LEU A 82 5.38 -14.51 -2.87
N LYS A 83 6.35 -14.58 -3.81
CA LYS A 83 7.32 -15.69 -3.94
C LYS A 83 8.52 -15.57 -3.00
N LEU A 84 8.94 -14.35 -2.65
CA LEU A 84 10.09 -14.16 -1.74
C LEU A 84 9.76 -14.55 -0.30
N ASP A 85 8.51 -14.33 0.12
CA ASP A 85 8.06 -14.65 1.48
C ASP A 85 8.07 -16.16 1.80
N THR A 86 8.02 -17.04 0.79
CA THR A 86 8.06 -18.50 1.01
C THR A 86 9.46 -19.02 1.31
N PHE A 87 10.53 -18.31 0.94
CA PHE A 87 11.92 -18.75 1.13
C PHE A 87 12.58 -18.21 2.40
N ASP A 88 11.98 -17.24 3.08
CA ASP A 88 12.61 -16.52 4.20
C ASP A 88 12.23 -17.07 5.59
N THR A 89 11.59 -18.24 5.65
CA THR A 89 11.17 -18.88 6.91
C THR A 89 12.34 -19.46 7.74
N ASN A 90 13.54 -19.63 7.16
CA ASN A 90 14.67 -20.27 7.86
C ASN A 90 15.86 -19.37 8.18
N ASN A 91 15.87 -18.09 7.80
CA ASN A 91 17.08 -17.24 7.95
C ASN A 91 16.82 -15.84 8.53
N SER A 92 16.03 -15.71 9.61
CA SER A 92 15.85 -14.36 10.20
C SER A 92 15.35 -14.26 11.65
N LEU A 93 14.93 -15.34 12.31
CA LEU A 93 14.41 -15.22 13.68
C LEU A 93 15.51 -14.80 14.68
N SER A 94 16.68 -15.44 14.61
CA SER A 94 17.82 -15.16 15.49
C SER A 94 18.47 -13.79 15.19
N SER A 95 18.60 -13.39 13.93
CA SER A 95 19.24 -12.12 13.54
C SER A 95 18.33 -10.89 13.73
N LYS A 96 17.01 -11.01 13.57
CA LYS A 96 16.05 -9.94 13.91
C LYS A 96 15.92 -9.72 15.41
N ILE A 97 15.96 -10.79 16.22
CA ILE A 97 15.96 -10.69 17.69
C ILE A 97 17.27 -10.04 18.16
N LEU A 98 18.43 -10.44 17.62
CA LEU A 98 19.72 -9.84 17.95
C LEU A 98 19.83 -8.36 17.56
N LYS A 99 19.21 -7.95 16.45
CA LYS A 99 19.15 -6.53 16.04
C LYS A 99 18.21 -5.71 16.91
N LYS A 100 17.06 -6.25 17.31
CA LYS A 100 16.10 -5.56 18.20
C LYS A 100 16.58 -5.41 19.65
N LEU A 101 17.45 -6.29 20.12
CA LEU A 101 18.06 -6.19 21.45
C LEU A 101 19.19 -5.16 21.55
N LYS A 102 19.68 -4.63 20.42
CA LYS A 102 20.79 -3.67 20.40
C LYS A 102 20.38 -2.22 20.58
N ASP A 103 19.10 -1.87 20.36
CA ASP A 103 18.59 -0.53 20.60
C ASP A 103 17.45 -0.55 21.63
N PRO A 104 17.72 -0.17 22.89
CA PRO A 104 16.72 -0.20 23.96
C PRO A 104 15.57 0.79 23.71
N ILE A 105 15.78 1.85 22.93
CA ILE A 105 14.75 2.85 22.62
C ILE A 105 13.70 2.24 21.69
N ASP A 106 14.14 1.56 20.63
CA ASP A 106 13.24 0.88 19.68
C ASP A 106 12.41 -0.22 20.35
N LEU A 107 12.99 -0.89 21.36
CA LEU A 107 12.31 -1.93 22.12
C LEU A 107 11.20 -1.33 23.00
N VAL A 108 11.48 -0.24 23.72
CA VAL A 108 10.49 0.49 24.53
C VAL A 108 9.37 1.03 23.64
N MET A 109 9.69 1.71 22.54
CA MET A 109 8.68 2.21 21.59
C MET A 109 7.84 1.08 20.98
N SER A 110 8.42 -0.10 20.77
CA SER A 110 7.68 -1.26 20.27
C SER A 110 6.72 -1.84 21.33
N ILE A 111 7.12 -1.84 22.60
CA ILE A 111 6.25 -2.24 23.71
C ILE A 111 5.12 -1.24 23.87
N GLU A 112 5.42 0.06 23.86
CA GLU A 112 4.42 1.13 23.96
C GLU A 112 3.37 1.00 22.87
N ARG A 113 3.78 0.84 21.60
CA ARG A 113 2.84 0.63 20.48
C ARG A 113 1.95 -0.60 20.69
N LYS A 114 2.51 -1.70 21.20
CA LYS A 114 1.74 -2.91 21.50
C LYS A 114 0.76 -2.70 22.65
N LEU A 115 1.20 -2.06 23.74
CA LEU A 115 0.34 -1.74 24.88
C LEU A 115 -0.80 -0.82 24.46
N SER A 116 -0.51 0.22 23.67
CA SER A 116 -1.53 1.11 23.09
C SER A 116 -2.53 0.36 22.23
N SER A 117 -2.08 -0.58 21.38
CA SER A 117 -2.98 -1.41 20.58
C SER A 117 -3.87 -2.32 21.44
N VAL A 118 -3.31 -2.96 22.47
CA VAL A 118 -4.07 -3.76 23.43
C VAL A 118 -5.08 -2.91 24.18
N TRP A 119 -4.67 -1.73 24.63
CA TRP A 119 -5.53 -0.80 25.34
C TRP A 119 -6.72 -0.38 24.48
N ILE A 120 -6.49 0.05 23.24
CA ILE A 120 -7.56 0.41 22.30
C ILE A 120 -8.55 -0.75 22.10
N ARG A 121 -8.03 -1.99 21.97
CA ARG A 121 -8.88 -3.18 21.86
C ARG A 121 -9.72 -3.42 23.11
N VAL A 122 -9.15 -3.26 24.30
CA VAL A 122 -9.86 -3.41 25.58
C VAL A 122 -10.94 -2.34 25.73
N VAL A 123 -10.63 -1.06 25.49
CA VAL A 123 -11.63 0.02 25.54
C VAL A 123 -12.76 -0.21 24.55
N SER A 124 -12.43 -0.69 23.35
CA SER A 124 -13.44 -0.95 22.32
C SER A 124 -14.48 -1.99 22.73
N LEU A 125 -14.18 -2.86 23.71
CA LEU A 125 -15.14 -3.83 24.24
C LEU A 125 -16.30 -3.18 25.00
N LEU A 126 -16.16 -1.93 25.44
CA LEU A 126 -17.24 -1.18 26.08
C LEU A 126 -18.33 -0.75 25.07
N MET A 127 -18.01 -0.76 23.77
CA MET A 127 -18.95 -0.38 22.72
C MET A 127 -19.73 -1.60 22.22
N PRO A 128 -21.00 -1.44 21.80
CA PRO A 128 -21.77 -2.51 21.16
C PRO A 128 -21.02 -3.11 19.95
N SER A 129 -21.14 -4.42 19.73
CA SER A 129 -20.42 -5.12 18.64
C SER A 129 -20.67 -4.48 17.28
N ALA A 130 -21.93 -4.20 16.95
CA ALA A 130 -22.32 -3.54 15.70
C ALA A 130 -21.66 -2.16 15.53
N PHE A 131 -21.61 -1.35 16.60
CA PHE A 131 -20.96 -0.04 16.55
C PHE A 131 -19.45 -0.18 16.30
N ARG A 132 -18.80 -1.10 17.01
CA ARG A 132 -17.36 -1.34 16.88
C ARG A 132 -16.99 -1.81 15.47
N GLU A 133 -17.75 -2.75 14.91
CA GLU A 133 -17.49 -3.29 13.56
C GLU A 133 -17.59 -2.21 12.47
N GLN A 134 -18.50 -1.25 12.64
CA GLN A 134 -18.72 -0.19 11.64
C GLN A 134 -17.81 1.03 11.83
N ASN A 135 -17.47 1.39 13.08
CA ASN A 135 -16.86 2.69 13.39
C ASN A 135 -15.41 2.62 13.86
N ILE A 136 -14.93 1.45 14.28
CA ILE A 136 -13.57 1.30 14.81
C ILE A 136 -12.69 0.58 13.80
N SER A 137 -11.64 1.26 13.35
CA SER A 137 -10.59 0.65 12.53
C SER A 137 -9.38 0.30 13.39
N PHE A 138 -8.93 -0.94 13.28
CA PHE A 138 -7.67 -1.46 13.79
C PHE A 138 -6.61 -1.61 12.69
N ALA A 139 -6.88 -1.10 11.49
CA ALA A 139 -5.88 -1.00 10.43
C ALA A 139 -4.78 0.00 10.81
N SER A 140 -3.59 -0.20 10.25
CA SER A 140 -2.46 0.71 10.43
C SER A 140 -2.71 2.04 9.71
N ILE A 141 -2.03 3.09 10.17
CA ILE A 141 -2.07 4.40 9.52
C ILE A 141 -1.60 4.26 8.08
N GLY A 142 -2.38 4.79 7.14
CA GLY A 142 -2.09 4.74 5.71
C GLY A 142 -2.57 3.48 4.98
N GLU A 143 -3.06 2.45 5.69
CA GLU A 143 -3.64 1.27 5.03
C GLU A 143 -5.05 1.54 4.50
N LYS A 144 -5.85 2.33 5.23
CA LYS A 144 -7.19 2.74 4.80
C LYS A 144 -7.10 4.07 4.07
N HIS A 145 -7.43 4.07 2.78
CA HIS A 145 -7.55 5.26 1.97
C HIS A 145 -8.94 5.89 2.17
N ALA A 146 -8.96 7.15 2.58
CA ALA A 146 -10.22 7.90 2.71
C ALA A 146 -10.80 8.30 1.33
N TRP A 147 -9.94 8.33 0.31
CA TRP A 147 -10.31 8.69 -1.06
C TRP A 147 -9.39 7.99 -2.06
N MET A 148 -9.93 7.72 -3.24
CA MET A 148 -9.18 7.20 -4.39
C MET A 148 -9.11 8.29 -5.45
N TRP A 149 -7.91 8.58 -5.93
CA TRP A 149 -7.66 9.71 -6.81
C TRP A 149 -7.40 9.24 -8.23
N ASP A 150 -7.95 9.97 -9.19
CA ASP A 150 -7.38 10.05 -10.54
C ASP A 150 -6.46 11.28 -10.65
N PHE A 151 -5.75 11.40 -11.76
CA PHE A 151 -4.83 12.51 -11.96
C PHE A 151 -5.53 13.87 -11.94
N TYR A 152 -6.71 13.97 -12.57
CA TYR A 152 -7.45 15.23 -12.70
C TYR A 152 -7.93 15.75 -11.34
N THR A 153 -8.66 14.92 -10.60
CA THR A 153 -9.22 15.26 -9.29
C THR A 153 -8.15 15.60 -8.28
N LEU A 154 -7.04 14.87 -8.25
CA LEU A 154 -5.91 15.21 -7.39
C LEU A 154 -5.23 16.52 -7.82
N SER A 155 -5.08 16.76 -9.12
CA SER A 155 -4.53 18.03 -9.62
C SER A 155 -5.38 19.21 -9.17
N CYS A 156 -6.71 19.14 -9.29
CA CYS A 156 -7.60 20.19 -8.78
C CYS A 156 -7.43 20.42 -7.28
N GLN A 157 -7.28 19.37 -6.47
CA GLN A 157 -7.04 19.53 -5.02
C GLN A 157 -5.68 20.16 -4.71
N LEU A 158 -4.64 19.80 -5.47
CA LEU A 158 -3.32 20.40 -5.34
C LEU A 158 -3.34 21.89 -5.70
N GLU A 159 -4.01 22.26 -6.79
CA GLU A 159 -4.19 23.66 -7.19
C GLU A 159 -4.93 24.46 -6.11
N ASN A 160 -6.02 23.91 -5.56
CA ASN A 160 -6.78 24.52 -4.47
C ASN A 160 -5.93 24.70 -3.20
N ALA A 161 -4.99 23.78 -2.95
CA ALA A 161 -4.02 23.89 -1.86
C ALA A 161 -2.83 24.84 -2.15
N GLY A 162 -2.82 25.48 -3.33
CA GLY A 162 -1.83 26.45 -3.78
C GLY A 162 -0.59 25.86 -4.43
N PHE A 163 -0.61 24.58 -4.80
CA PHE A 163 0.45 23.97 -5.59
C PHE A 163 0.32 24.35 -7.08
N LYS A 164 1.45 24.33 -7.78
CA LYS A 164 1.63 24.64 -9.20
C LYS A 164 2.56 23.61 -9.84
N ASN A 165 2.67 23.63 -11.17
CA ASN A 165 3.50 22.70 -11.95
C ASN A 165 3.22 21.25 -11.56
N ILE A 166 1.94 20.87 -11.62
CA ILE A 166 1.48 19.53 -11.26
C ILE A 166 1.70 18.63 -12.45
N GLU A 167 2.57 17.64 -12.30
CA GLU A 167 3.01 16.79 -13.40
C GLU A 167 2.97 15.33 -13.00
N ARG A 168 2.48 14.48 -13.92
CA ARG A 168 2.58 13.04 -13.81
C ARG A 168 3.96 12.60 -14.31
N LEU A 169 4.67 11.86 -13.47
CA LEU A 169 6.00 11.34 -13.76
C LEU A 169 5.99 9.81 -13.78
N ASN A 170 7.11 9.23 -14.18
CA ASN A 170 7.35 7.80 -14.06
C ASN A 170 7.95 7.48 -12.70
N PHE A 171 7.89 6.20 -12.33
CA PHE A 171 8.52 5.67 -11.11
C PHE A 171 10.04 5.91 -11.07
N ASN A 172 10.67 6.09 -12.24
CA ASN A 172 12.11 6.29 -12.40
C ASN A 172 12.53 7.71 -12.82
N THR A 173 11.60 8.67 -12.85
CA THR A 173 11.91 10.08 -13.17
C THR A 173 11.44 11.02 -12.06
N THR A 174 12.23 12.07 -11.80
CA THR A 174 11.95 13.09 -10.77
C THR A 174 12.61 14.42 -11.12
N HIS A 175 11.97 15.53 -10.76
CA HIS A 175 12.57 16.87 -10.84
C HIS A 175 13.24 17.28 -9.52
N ILE A 176 13.05 16.50 -8.46
CA ILE A 176 13.65 16.77 -7.15
C ILE A 176 15.12 16.35 -7.18
N LEU A 177 16.01 17.34 -7.17
CA LEU A 177 17.45 17.11 -7.18
C LEU A 177 17.90 16.28 -5.97
N GLY A 178 18.58 15.16 -6.23
CA GLY A 178 19.09 14.26 -5.20
C GLY A 178 18.03 13.37 -4.53
N PHE A 179 16.82 13.27 -5.09
CA PHE A 179 15.79 12.37 -4.56
C PHE A 179 16.21 10.90 -4.70
N PRO A 180 16.18 10.11 -3.61
CA PRO A 180 16.61 8.72 -3.64
C PRO A 180 15.50 7.82 -4.21
N LEU A 181 15.40 7.77 -5.55
CA LEU A 181 14.44 6.89 -6.25
C LEU A 181 14.61 5.41 -5.84
N ILE A 182 15.85 4.97 -5.63
CA ILE A 182 16.15 3.67 -5.02
C ILE A 182 16.45 3.93 -3.52
N PRO A 183 15.78 3.25 -2.57
CA PRO A 183 14.79 2.19 -2.73
C PRO A 183 13.33 2.67 -2.61
N LEU A 184 13.05 3.97 -2.77
CA LEU A 184 11.73 4.53 -2.47
C LEU A 184 10.68 4.15 -3.51
N ASP A 185 10.96 4.39 -4.78
CA ASP A 185 10.03 4.18 -5.90
C ASP A 185 10.46 3.04 -6.81
N ILE A 186 11.75 2.74 -6.83
CA ILE A 186 12.36 1.68 -7.63
C ILE A 186 12.87 0.58 -6.69
N ASP A 187 12.60 -0.67 -7.03
CA ASP A 187 13.17 -1.83 -6.35
C ASP A 187 14.59 -2.18 -6.85
N ASN A 188 15.17 -3.26 -6.34
CA ASN A 188 16.52 -3.70 -6.73
C ASN A 188 16.58 -4.27 -8.17
N GLU A 189 15.43 -4.55 -8.79
CA GLU A 189 15.28 -5.10 -10.15
C GLU A 189 14.94 -4.00 -11.17
N ASN A 190 14.98 -2.73 -10.77
CA ASN A 190 14.62 -1.57 -11.59
C ASN A 190 13.14 -1.54 -12.02
N ILE A 191 12.25 -2.10 -11.20
CA ILE A 191 10.80 -2.16 -11.39
C ILE A 191 10.14 -1.19 -10.39
N PRO A 192 8.95 -0.62 -10.70
CA PRO A 192 8.19 0.17 -9.73
C PRO A 192 7.91 -0.63 -8.45
N ARG A 193 8.41 -0.14 -7.32
CA ARG A 193 8.23 -0.76 -6.00
C ARG A 193 6.76 -0.91 -5.60
N LYS A 194 5.91 0.03 -6.03
CA LYS A 194 4.46 0.04 -5.77
C LYS A 194 3.64 -0.52 -6.94
N GLY A 195 4.32 -1.26 -7.83
CA GLY A 195 3.73 -1.86 -9.02
C GLY A 195 3.19 -0.85 -10.02
N GLU A 196 2.62 -1.39 -11.09
CA GLU A 196 2.05 -0.61 -12.19
C GLU A 196 0.73 0.09 -11.82
N GLY A 197 0.03 -0.35 -10.77
CA GLY A 197 -1.23 0.26 -10.32
C GLY A 197 -1.10 1.66 -9.72
N SER A 198 0.13 2.15 -9.52
CA SER A 198 0.41 3.42 -8.87
C SER A 198 0.69 4.55 -9.88
N MET A 199 0.32 5.78 -9.52
CA MET A 199 0.73 7.01 -10.20
C MET A 199 1.73 7.80 -9.34
N TYR A 200 2.64 8.48 -10.04
CA TYR A 200 3.68 9.32 -9.47
C TYR A 200 3.43 10.76 -9.91
N ILE A 201 3.26 11.67 -8.95
CA ILE A 201 2.92 13.07 -9.23
C ILE A 201 3.88 13.97 -8.46
N GLU A 202 4.43 14.97 -9.16
CA GLU A 202 5.18 16.05 -8.52
C GLU A 202 4.43 17.38 -8.64
N ALA A 203 4.51 18.20 -7.60
CA ALA A 203 3.89 19.52 -7.57
C ALA A 203 4.68 20.47 -6.66
N THR A 204 4.70 21.76 -6.97
CA THR A 204 5.53 22.77 -6.29
C THR A 204 4.68 23.85 -5.63
N LYS A 205 5.00 24.22 -4.38
CA LYS A 205 4.28 25.25 -3.61
C LYS A 205 5.04 26.58 -3.51
#